data_AF-A0A838N488-F1
#
_entry.id   AF-A0A838N488-F1
#
_cell.length_a   1.000
_cell.length_b   1.000
_cell.length_c   1.000
_cell.angle_alpha   90.00
_cell.angle_beta   90.00
_cell.angle_gamma   90.00
#
_symmetry.space_group_name_H-M   'P 1'
#
loop_
_entity.id
_entity.type
_entity.pdbx_description
1 polymer ?
#
loop_
_entity_poly.entity_id
_entity_poly.type
_entity_poly.pdbx_seq_one_letter_code
_entity_poly.pdbx_strand_id
1 'polypeptide(L)'
;MTPIVLAGALVLVAPVRRAVTTLVSRARGVSGRQTLIVALVFGVISALAIAAAAVARGEAVFPQSHDELAYVVQTHILAGARLLMPMHTQGDFFESFFLCLEPVYAPIYFPGTALVFTPMVWLGLPYWLLPMLLASTAVA
;
A
#
# COMPACT_ATOMS: atom_id res chain seq x y z
N MET A 1 36.09 -19.53 -26.70
CA MET A 1 34.65 -19.85 -26.54
C MET A 1 33.75 -18.61 -26.45
N THR A 2 34.30 -17.40 -26.30
CA THR A 2 33.58 -16.12 -26.22
C THR A 2 32.90 -15.60 -27.51
N PRO A 3 33.46 -15.76 -28.74
CA PRO A 3 32.84 -15.15 -29.93
C PRO A 3 31.58 -15.88 -30.41
N ILE A 4 31.47 -17.19 -30.18
CA ILE A 4 30.31 -18.02 -30.58
C ILE A 4 29.08 -17.69 -29.71
N VAL A 5 29.29 -17.47 -28.41
CA VAL A 5 28.22 -17.05 -27.48
C VAL A 5 27.71 -15.66 -27.84
N LEU A 6 28.60 -14.74 -28.21
CA LEU A 6 28.23 -13.38 -28.63
C LEU A 6 27.45 -13.37 -29.95
N ALA A 7 27.87 -14.18 -30.92
CA ALA A 7 27.17 -14.35 -32.19
C ALA A 7 25.78 -15.00 -31.99
N GLY A 8 25.68 -16.01 -31.13
CA GLY A 8 24.41 -16.63 -30.76
C GLY A 8 23.45 -15.66 -30.08
N ALA A 9 23.94 -14.83 -29.16
CA ALA A 9 23.14 -13.79 -28.51
C ALA A 9 22.62 -12.75 -29.52
N LEU A 10 23.46 -12.31 -30.45
CA LEU A 10 23.10 -11.35 -31.50
C LEU A 10 22.01 -11.90 -32.46
N VAL A 11 22.06 -13.19 -32.80
CA VAL A 11 21.05 -13.85 -33.63
C VAL A 11 19.68 -13.88 -32.93
N LEU A 12 19.65 -13.98 -31.60
CA LEU A 12 18.42 -13.99 -30.81
C LEU A 12 17.79 -12.60 -30.64
N VAL A 13 18.56 -11.50 -30.80
CA VAL A 13 18.04 -10.13 -30.66
C VAL A 13 16.90 -9.85 -31.62
N ALA A 14 17.03 -10.23 -32.89
CA ALA A 14 16.02 -9.96 -33.92
C ALA A 14 14.67 -10.68 -33.69
N PRO A 15 14.61 -12.00 -33.43
CA PRO A 15 13.36 -12.70 -33.16
C PRO A 15 12.74 -12.28 -31.82
N VAL A 16 13.56 -12.03 -30.78
CA VAL A 16 13.06 -11.52 -29.50
C VAL A 16 12.45 -10.13 -29.68
N ARG A 17 13.13 -9.22 -30.38
CA ARG A 17 12.60 -7.88 -30.67
C ARG A 17 11.28 -7.96 -31.44
N ARG A 18 11.17 -8.84 -32.45
CA ARG A 18 9.93 -9.06 -33.21
C ARG A 18 8.81 -9.58 -32.32
N ALA A 19 9.06 -10.63 -31.53
CA ALA A 19 8.09 -11.19 -30.60
C ALA A 19 7.58 -10.15 -29.59
N VAL A 20 8.49 -9.37 -29.00
CA VAL A 20 8.14 -8.27 -28.08
C VAL A 20 7.31 -7.21 -28.79
N THR A 21 7.70 -6.77 -30.00
CA THR A 21 6.93 -5.75 -30.72
C THR A 21 5.53 -6.23 -31.10
N THR A 22 5.35 -7.51 -31.45
CA THR A 22 4.04 -8.09 -31.76
C THR A 22 3.16 -8.22 -30.51
N LEU A 23 3.74 -8.62 -29.38
CA LEU A 23 3.03 -8.66 -28.10
C LEU A 23 2.61 -7.26 -27.66
N VAL A 24 3.51 -6.29 -27.74
CA VAL A 24 3.25 -4.89 -27.40
C VAL A 24 2.21 -4.28 -28.34
N SER A 25 2.26 -4.55 -29.65
CA SER A 25 1.27 -4.03 -30.59
C SER A 25 -0.12 -4.63 -30.35
N ARG A 26 -0.19 -5.91 -29.94
CA ARG A 26 -1.45 -6.55 -29.52
C ARG A 26 -1.98 -5.96 -28.22
N ALA A 27 -1.11 -5.68 -27.26
CA ALA A 27 -1.47 -5.01 -26.00
C ALA A 27 -1.92 -3.55 -26.22
N ARG A 28 -1.35 -2.85 -27.21
CA ARG A 28 -1.73 -1.48 -27.57
C ARG A 28 -3.11 -1.36 -28.23
N GLY A 29 -3.67 -2.46 -28.73
CA GLY A 29 -5.03 -2.52 -29.27
C GLY A 29 -6.12 -2.69 -28.21
N VAL A 30 -5.74 -2.86 -26.94
CA VAL A 30 -6.66 -3.01 -25.82
C VAL A 30 -7.24 -1.64 -25.48
N SER A 31 -8.57 -1.51 -25.53
CA SER A 31 -9.24 -0.27 -25.15
C SER A 31 -8.98 0.03 -23.67
N GLY A 32 -8.87 1.31 -23.30
CA GLY A 32 -8.68 1.69 -21.88
C GLY A 32 -9.76 1.13 -20.96
N ARG A 33 -10.99 0.93 -21.48
CA ARG A 33 -12.08 0.26 -20.77
C ARG A 33 -11.79 -1.22 -20.49
N GLN A 34 -11.24 -1.96 -21.45
CA GLN A 34 -10.87 -3.36 -21.24
C GLN A 34 -9.73 -3.47 -20.22
N THR A 35 -8.73 -2.58 -20.28
CA THR A 35 -7.66 -2.52 -19.28
C THR A 35 -8.22 -2.24 -17.88
N LEU A 36 -9.13 -1.27 -17.75
CA LEU A 36 -9.76 -0.96 -16.47
C LEU A 36 -10.59 -2.14 -15.94
N ILE A 37 -11.38 -2.81 -16.79
CA ILE A 37 -12.18 -3.97 -16.38
C ILE A 37 -11.26 -5.09 -15.90
N VAL A 38 -10.18 -5.40 -16.64
CA VAL A 38 -9.21 -6.42 -16.25
C VAL A 38 -8.57 -6.05 -14.92
N ALA A 39 -8.08 -4.82 -14.75
CA ALA A 39 -7.48 -4.35 -13.51
C ALA A 39 -8.45 -4.46 -12.32
N LEU A 40 -9.71 -4.07 -12.50
CA LEU A 40 -10.74 -4.19 -11.46
C LEU A 40 -11.02 -5.66 -11.10
N VAL A 41 -11.13 -6.55 -12.10
CA VAL A 41 -11.36 -7.98 -11.86
C VAL A 41 -10.19 -8.59 -11.10
N PHE A 42 -8.96 -8.35 -11.53
CA PHE A 42 -7.77 -8.86 -10.83
C PHE A 42 -7.61 -8.23 -9.44
N GLY A 43 -7.94 -6.95 -9.27
CA GLY A 43 -7.96 -6.28 -7.97
C GLY A 43 -8.97 -6.92 -7.01
N VAL A 44 -10.21 -7.16 -7.45
CA VAL A 44 -11.24 -7.82 -6.63
C VAL A 44 -10.83 -9.24 -6.27
N ILE A 45 -10.33 -10.03 -7.22
CA ILE A 45 -9.86 -11.39 -6.96
C ILE A 45 -8.72 -11.38 -5.95
N SER A 46 -7.77 -10.45 -6.09
CA SER A 46 -6.62 -10.32 -5.18
C SER A 46 -7.05 -9.91 -3.77
N ALA A 47 -7.97 -8.95 -3.65
CA ALA A 47 -8.52 -8.54 -2.36
C ALA A 47 -9.23 -9.70 -1.64
N LEU A 48 -10.05 -10.48 -2.36
CA LEU A 48 -10.71 -11.66 -1.82
C LEU A 48 -9.70 -12.74 -1.41
N ALA A 49 -8.66 -12.97 -2.21
CA ALA A 49 -7.61 -13.93 -1.89
C ALA A 49 -6.82 -13.54 -0.63
N ILE A 50 -6.45 -12.26 -0.49
CA ILE A 50 -5.76 -11.74 0.70
C ILE A 50 -6.64 -11.88 1.94
N ALA A 51 -7.92 -11.47 1.86
CA ALA A 51 -8.85 -11.58 2.98
C ALA A 51 -9.08 -13.05 3.39
N ALA A 52 -9.28 -13.94 2.41
CA ALA A 52 -9.43 -15.37 2.67
C ALA A 52 -8.18 -15.98 3.33
N ALA A 53 -6.99 -15.59 2.87
CA ALA A 53 -5.73 -16.04 3.46
C ALA A 53 -5.58 -15.56 4.92
N ALA A 54 -5.89 -14.30 5.21
CA ALA A 54 -5.84 -13.75 6.56
C ALA A 54 -6.80 -14.50 7.51
N VAL A 55 -8.03 -14.77 7.07
CA VAL A 55 -9.02 -15.54 7.86
C VAL A 55 -8.56 -16.97 8.07
N ALA A 56 -8.07 -17.65 7.03
CA ALA A 56 -7.62 -19.04 7.11
C ALA A 56 -6.42 -19.21 8.06
N ARG A 57 -5.56 -18.19 8.18
CA ARG A 57 -4.41 -18.16 9.10
C ARG A 57 -4.77 -17.66 10.50
N GLY A 58 -5.98 -17.15 10.72
CA GLY A 58 -6.37 -16.52 11.98
C GLY A 58 -5.56 -15.26 12.29
N GLU A 59 -5.16 -14.52 11.26
CA GLU A 59 -4.37 -13.30 11.43
C GLU A 59 -5.20 -12.18 12.06
N ALA A 60 -4.54 -11.43 12.95
CA ALA A 60 -5.09 -10.20 13.47
C ALA A 60 -5.13 -9.14 12.36
N VAL A 61 -6.31 -8.58 12.12
CA VAL A 61 -6.52 -7.47 11.17
C VAL A 61 -6.60 -6.13 11.87
N PHE A 62 -5.95 -6.00 13.02
CA PHE A 62 -5.86 -4.76 13.79
C PHE A 62 -4.39 -4.39 14.01
N PRO A 63 -4.08 -3.09 14.19
CA PRO A 63 -2.73 -2.62 14.48
C PRO A 63 -2.11 -3.38 15.65
N GLN A 64 -0.95 -4.02 15.44
CA GLN A 64 -0.29 -4.85 16.44
C GLN A 64 1.00 -4.23 16.95
N SER A 65 1.64 -3.38 16.16
CA SER A 65 2.91 -2.77 16.52
C SER A 65 2.75 -1.32 16.99
N HIS A 66 3.70 -0.88 17.81
CA HIS A 66 3.65 0.47 18.40
C HIS A 66 3.73 1.59 17.35
N ASP A 67 4.42 1.36 16.24
CA ASP A 67 4.49 2.27 15.09
C ASP A 67 3.17 2.32 14.31
N GLU A 68 2.50 1.17 14.11
CA GLU A 68 1.16 1.13 13.53
C GLU A 68 0.16 1.89 14.41
N LEU A 69 0.21 1.69 15.72
CA LEU A 69 -0.62 2.42 16.69
C LEU A 69 -0.30 3.93 16.69
N ALA A 70 0.97 4.32 16.51
CA ALA A 70 1.34 5.72 16.36
C ALA A 70 0.71 6.35 15.10
N TYR A 71 0.66 5.61 13.98
CA TYR A 71 -0.06 6.06 12.79
C TYR A 71 -1.57 6.17 13.03
N VAL A 72 -2.19 5.25 13.76
CA VAL A 72 -3.60 5.36 14.15
C VAL A 72 -3.85 6.65 14.92
N VAL A 73 -3.01 6.94 15.93
CA VAL A 73 -3.09 8.19 16.70
C VAL A 73 -2.95 9.41 15.77
N GLN A 74 -1.96 9.42 14.87
CA GLN A 74 -1.74 10.53 13.94
C GLN A 74 -2.93 10.73 13.01
N THR A 75 -3.51 9.65 12.49
CA THR A 75 -4.68 9.68 11.62
C THR A 75 -5.88 10.29 12.34
N HIS A 76 -6.11 9.96 13.62
CA HIS A 76 -7.18 10.58 14.39
C HIS A 76 -6.95 12.08 14.66
N ILE A 77 -5.70 12.50 14.91
CA ILE A 77 -5.35 13.91 15.07
C ILE A 77 -5.64 14.68 13.76
N LEU A 78 -5.20 14.13 12.62
CA LEU A 78 -5.41 14.70 11.30
C LEU A 78 -6.88 14.70 10.87
N ALA A 79 -7.65 13.67 11.23
CA ALA A 79 -9.08 13.62 11.01
C ALA A 79 -9.83 14.74 11.73
N GLY A 80 -9.29 15.24 12.84
CA GLY A 80 -9.74 16.45 13.54
C GLY A 80 -9.23 17.76 12.94
N ALA A 81 -8.63 17.73 11.74
CA ALA A 81 -7.99 18.86 11.07
C ALA A 81 -6.88 19.53 11.91
N ARG A 82 -6.13 18.75 12.67
CA ARG A 82 -4.99 19.19 13.49
C ARG A 82 -3.73 18.47 13.06
N LEU A 83 -2.57 19.10 13.22
CA LEU A 83 -1.27 18.46 13.00
C LEU A 83 -0.69 17.87 14.30
N LEU A 84 -1.06 18.48 15.43
CA LEU A 84 -0.61 18.13 16.77
C LEU A 84 -1.73 18.44 17.77
N MET A 85 -1.64 17.85 18.95
CA MET A 85 -2.55 18.09 20.06
C MET A 85 -1.78 18.76 21.21
N PRO A 86 -2.47 19.49 22.11
CA PRO A 86 -1.87 19.91 23.38
C PRO A 86 -1.32 18.70 24.14
N MET A 87 -0.26 18.92 24.91
CA MET A 87 0.31 17.93 25.83
C MET A 87 -0.77 17.29 26.71
N HIS A 88 -0.69 15.97 26.89
CA HIS A 88 -1.60 15.23 27.75
C HIS A 88 -1.26 15.47 29.22
N THR A 89 -2.26 15.75 30.07
CA THR A 89 -2.04 16.05 31.50
C THR A 89 -1.42 14.89 32.29
N GLN A 90 -1.55 13.67 31.77
CA GLN A 90 -0.98 12.44 32.30
C GLN A 90 0.06 11.85 31.34
N GLY A 91 0.81 12.69 30.63
CA GLY A 91 1.81 12.27 29.64
C GLY A 91 2.72 11.17 30.17
N ASP A 92 3.32 11.36 31.34
CA ASP A 92 4.26 10.43 31.98
C ASP A 92 3.74 8.99 32.08
N PHE A 93 2.42 8.79 32.23
CA PHE A 93 1.83 7.45 32.30
C PHE A 93 1.71 6.78 30.93
N PHE A 94 1.54 7.58 29.87
CA PHE A 94 1.36 7.11 28.49
C PHE A 94 2.65 7.24 27.66
N GLU A 95 3.81 7.28 28.32
CA GLU A 95 5.09 7.38 27.65
C GLU A 95 5.31 6.23 26.67
N SER A 96 5.66 6.59 25.44
CA SER A 96 5.89 5.66 24.33
C SER A 96 6.95 6.21 23.41
N PHE A 97 7.84 5.34 22.94
CA PHE A 97 8.96 5.70 22.05
C PHE A 97 8.53 6.40 20.75
N PHE A 98 7.27 6.24 20.34
CA PHE A 98 6.75 6.77 19.07
C PHE A 98 5.88 8.01 19.21
N LEU A 99 5.72 8.53 20.44
CA LEU A 99 4.91 9.70 20.74
C LEU A 99 5.79 10.77 21.42
N CYS A 100 5.78 11.98 20.86
CA CYS A 100 6.12 13.17 21.61
C CYS A 100 4.96 13.46 22.57
N LEU A 101 5.26 13.61 23.85
CA LEU A 101 4.29 13.99 24.87
C LEU A 101 4.49 15.43 25.34
N GLU A 102 5.72 15.93 25.30
CA GLU A 102 6.08 17.30 25.63
C GLU A 102 6.84 17.98 24.48
N PRO A 103 6.60 19.27 24.18
CA PRO A 103 5.56 20.15 24.74
C PRO A 103 4.16 19.92 24.11
N VAL A 104 4.04 18.96 23.20
CA VAL A 104 2.82 18.66 22.44
C VAL A 104 2.63 17.16 22.34
N TYR A 105 1.38 16.72 22.17
CA TYR A 105 1.04 15.33 21.90
C TYR A 105 0.98 15.08 20.39
N ALA A 106 1.98 14.38 19.87
CA ALA A 106 2.05 14.02 18.45
C ALA A 106 2.94 12.80 18.22
N PRO A 107 2.65 11.94 17.23
CA PRO A 107 3.57 10.90 16.80
C PRO A 107 4.86 11.47 16.19
N ILE A 108 5.98 10.76 16.35
CA ILE A 108 7.29 11.17 15.82
C ILE A 108 7.40 11.11 14.29
N TYR A 109 6.43 10.49 13.63
CA TYR A 109 6.43 10.22 12.20
C TYR A 109 5.88 11.39 11.37
N PHE A 110 6.33 11.46 10.11
CA PHE A 110 5.72 12.38 9.15
C PHE A 110 4.28 11.98 8.81
N PRO A 111 3.39 12.96 8.56
CA PRO A 111 1.96 12.73 8.43
C PRO A 111 1.54 12.08 7.11
N GLY A 112 2.47 11.81 6.19
CA GLY A 112 2.15 11.34 4.84
C GLY A 112 1.26 10.11 4.83
N THR A 113 1.69 9.03 5.49
CA THR A 113 0.88 7.80 5.61
C THR A 113 -0.42 8.08 6.36
N ALA A 114 -0.35 8.78 7.49
CA ALA A 114 -1.53 9.07 8.31
C ALA A 114 -2.62 9.85 7.56
N LEU A 115 -2.23 10.78 6.68
CA LEU A 115 -3.11 11.55 5.81
C LEU A 115 -3.87 10.66 4.82
N VAL A 116 -3.22 9.63 4.26
CA VAL A 116 -3.87 8.68 3.36
C VAL A 116 -4.94 7.87 4.11
N PHE A 117 -4.72 7.60 5.41
CA PHE A 117 -5.69 6.90 6.27
C PHE A 117 -6.82 7.80 6.81
N THR A 118 -6.67 9.12 6.78
CA THR A 118 -7.67 10.07 7.34
C THR A 118 -9.09 9.84 6.82
N PRO A 119 -9.33 9.60 5.52
CA PRO A 119 -10.67 9.30 5.03
C PRO A 119 -11.31 8.05 5.65
N MET A 120 -10.50 7.07 6.08
CA MET A 120 -11.04 5.87 6.75
C MET A 120 -11.68 6.24 8.09
N VAL A 121 -11.08 7.15 8.84
CA VAL A 121 -11.65 7.66 10.10
C VAL A 121 -12.93 8.46 9.84
N TRP A 122 -12.94 9.35 8.84
CA TRP A 122 -14.14 10.13 8.50
C TRP A 122 -15.32 9.26 8.05
N LEU A 123 -15.04 8.18 7.33
CA LEU A 123 -16.05 7.26 6.82
C LEU A 123 -16.41 6.15 7.82
N GLY A 124 -15.76 6.09 8.99
CA GLY A 124 -15.95 5.02 9.96
C GLY A 124 -15.55 3.64 9.43
N LEU A 125 -14.62 3.59 8.48
CA LEU A 125 -14.15 2.36 7.86
C LEU A 125 -13.02 1.72 8.69
N PRO A 126 -12.90 0.39 8.66
CA PRO A 126 -11.88 -0.29 9.44
C PRO A 126 -10.48 -0.01 8.89
N TYR A 127 -9.50 0.11 9.78
CA TYR A 127 -8.13 0.48 9.45
C TYR A 127 -7.47 -0.48 8.43
N TRP A 128 -7.77 -1.79 8.51
CA TRP A 128 -7.21 -2.80 7.61
C TRP A 128 -7.70 -2.71 6.16
N LEU A 129 -8.80 -1.99 5.89
CA LEU A 129 -9.40 -1.94 4.55
C LEU A 129 -8.47 -1.26 3.54
N LEU A 130 -7.91 -0.11 3.90
CA LEU A 130 -7.04 0.65 3.01
C LEU A 130 -5.77 -0.12 2.59
N PRO A 131 -4.96 -0.71 3.49
CA PRO A 131 -3.78 -1.48 3.09
C PRO A 131 -4.17 -2.71 2.27
N MET A 132 -5.31 -3.35 2.54
CA MET A 132 -5.83 -4.44 1.70
C MET A 132 -6.14 -3.97 0.28
N LEU A 133 -6.82 -2.83 0.12
CA LEU A 133 -7.11 -2.25 -1.19
C LEU A 133 -5.82 -1.88 -1.94
N LEU A 134 -4.87 -1.23 -1.27
CA LEU A 134 -3.58 -0.88 -1.86
C LEU A 134 -2.80 -2.12 -2.30
N ALA A 135 -2.72 -3.15 -1.44
CA ALA A 135 -2.09 -4.42 -1.77
C ALA A 135 -2.76 -5.11 -2.97
N SER A 136 -4.09 -5.04 -3.06
CA SER A 136 -4.82 -5.62 -4.20
C SER A 136 -4.54 -4.91 -5.52
N THR A 137 -4.30 -3.59 -5.49
CA THR A 137 -3.95 -2.82 -6.70
C THR A 137 -2.52 -3.05 -7.16
N ALA A 138 -1.61 -3.47 -6.28
CA ALA A 138 -0.23 -3.79 -6.66
C ALA A 138 -0.13 -5.04 -7.57
N VAL A 139 -1.19 -5.87 -7.60
CA VAL A 139 -1.27 -7.09 -8.42
C VAL A 139 -1.93 -6.82 -9.78
N ALA A 140 -2.66 -5.71 -9.91
CA ALA A 140 -3.45 -5.34 -11.10
C ALA A 140 -2.66 -4.49 -12.09
#